data_AF-L1QGR1-F1
#
_entry.id   AF-L1QGR1-F1
#
_cell.length_a   1.000
_cell.length_b   1.000
_cell.length_c   1.000
_cell.angle_alpha   90.00
_cell.angle_beta   90.00
_cell.angle_gamma   90.00
#
_symmetry.space_group_name_H-M   'P 1'
#
loop_
_entity.id
_entity.type
_entity.pdbx_description
1 polymer ?
#
loop_
_entity_poly.entity_id
_entity_poly.type
_entity_poly.pdbx_seq_one_letter_code
_entity_poly.pdbx_strand_id
1 'polypeptide(L)'
;MNTFYKCIIENNAFEEILTYLFDKKKILIIKDNPNISDELSEIVYILNRYHLILEDNDIFHFNLKLNSIEFNKNIEKLKVIQRKIKNDSNKILDTFNTFSLKNNSLYSLNDLYNKTISNIEFKDEKFEFYNIINKSNLFEDNDTDSIITSTTNLLKDNLIDTFIKYKKYENSSRFKSLNSKIDEKTIHSAITKLSSILNNSYAFIPPIFFNEYTTDFINKSIYYKNYDMETLKDIAKEVNSKHNSHLLNKINTHSKFNFRYLFNRKKVKIEKLKLLNEYKEKEECIYNQYMENIDNLNLYVNSFSFIKEIFNEDIFDNIKKYILQDDELQSYIAELKNLLVAYDNYLKIEQKVSSISKLELSILEDFYKYYPNKDSLKKLISFIPEFFFYKSIYEIELKNSKILNNYNNINNYLNSLDYGIKSFKTLLMNTFSLLAPKPLYSNIISNKITRNLPIKISKIHPINNIKKIINIIHPIYILKEEPVINNKKNYFTNFDLILKDSNIKSFIPKDANNNLNISNNKILNEIIKLLKPFNYLITINNNLIEIKQNSNESKSIIIYINPINSFTKNDLINLLTLRSACSNIIFIWSRDWWINKNDELIKIQNALLTLA
;
A
#
# COMPACT_ATOMS: atom_id res chain seq x y z
N MET A 1 -8.42 41.08 -3.47
CA MET A 1 -7.43 40.47 -4.40
C MET A 1 -6.55 41.57 -4.98
N ASN A 2 -5.24 41.39 -5.14
CA ASN A 2 -4.40 42.46 -5.69
C ASN A 2 -4.55 42.48 -7.22
N THR A 3 -5.40 43.39 -7.69
CA THR A 3 -5.89 43.52 -9.08
C THR A 3 -4.78 43.54 -10.13
N PHE A 4 -3.60 44.04 -9.77
CA PHE A 4 -2.45 44.07 -10.67
C PHE A 4 -1.86 42.69 -11.01
N TYR A 5 -1.92 41.72 -10.08
CA TYR A 5 -1.42 40.36 -10.33
C TYR A 5 -2.30 39.63 -11.36
N LYS A 6 -3.62 39.82 -11.26
CA LYS A 6 -4.61 39.27 -12.19
C LYS A 6 -4.35 39.77 -13.62
N CYS A 7 -4.18 41.09 -13.79
CA CYS A 7 -3.89 41.67 -15.10
C CYS A 7 -2.60 41.14 -15.75
N ILE A 8 -1.55 40.88 -14.98
CA ILE A 8 -0.26 40.46 -15.56
C ILE A 8 -0.19 38.95 -15.85
N ILE A 9 -0.77 38.11 -15.00
CA ILE A 9 -0.63 36.65 -15.11
C ILE A 9 -1.66 36.04 -16.07
N GLU A 10 -2.85 36.63 -16.14
CA GLU A 10 -3.99 36.05 -16.86
C GLU A 10 -4.50 36.86 -18.05
N ASN A 11 -4.26 38.19 -18.10
CA ASN A 11 -4.98 39.04 -19.05
C ASN A 11 -4.19 39.27 -20.36
N ASN A 12 -4.51 38.47 -21.38
CA ASN A 12 -3.94 38.63 -22.73
C ASN A 12 -4.28 39.99 -23.37
N ALA A 13 -5.46 40.56 -23.08
CA ALA A 13 -5.85 41.87 -23.60
C ALA A 13 -5.03 43.00 -22.95
N PHE A 14 -4.63 42.86 -21.68
CA PHE A 14 -3.70 43.78 -21.03
C PHE A 14 -2.31 43.70 -21.66
N GLU A 15 -1.81 42.51 -21.99
CA GLU A 15 -0.56 42.32 -22.73
C GLU A 15 -0.62 42.95 -24.14
N GLU A 16 -1.75 42.79 -24.84
CA GLU A 16 -1.98 43.40 -26.15
C GLU A 16 -2.03 44.93 -26.06
N ILE A 17 -2.79 45.48 -25.11
CA ILE A 17 -2.83 46.92 -24.83
C ILE A 17 -1.41 47.44 -24.59
N LEU A 18 -0.64 46.83 -23.67
CA LEU A 18 0.74 47.23 -23.39
C LEU A 18 1.64 47.19 -24.63
N THR A 19 1.48 46.19 -25.50
CA THR A 19 2.26 46.06 -26.75
C THR A 19 1.99 47.25 -27.68
N TYR A 20 0.73 47.57 -27.93
CA TYR A 20 0.36 48.72 -28.75
C TYR A 20 0.79 50.05 -28.10
N LEU A 21 0.70 50.18 -26.78
CA LEU A 21 1.21 51.34 -26.05
C LEU A 21 2.73 51.52 -26.23
N PHE A 22 3.50 50.44 -26.14
CA PHE A 22 4.96 50.47 -26.30
C PHE A 22 5.37 50.85 -27.73
N ASP A 23 4.58 50.45 -28.72
CA ASP A 23 4.76 50.84 -30.12
C ASP A 23 4.29 52.28 -30.42
N LYS A 24 3.83 53.03 -29.40
CA LYS A 24 3.23 54.37 -29.54
C LYS A 24 2.05 54.34 -30.52
N LYS A 25 1.25 53.29 -30.45
CA LYS A 25 0.00 53.15 -31.21
C LYS A 25 -1.18 53.66 -30.38
N LYS A 26 -2.25 54.06 -31.06
CA LYS A 26 -3.47 54.60 -30.46
C LYS A 26 -4.47 53.49 -30.25
N ILE A 27 -5.02 53.40 -29.04
CA ILE A 27 -5.95 52.35 -28.65
C ILE A 27 -7.31 52.96 -28.34
N LEU A 28 -8.37 52.37 -28.89
CA LEU A 28 -9.76 52.69 -28.57
C LEU A 28 -10.43 51.49 -27.91
N ILE A 29 -11.04 51.72 -26.75
CA ILE A 29 -11.87 50.75 -26.06
C ILE A 29 -13.32 51.24 -26.10
N ILE A 30 -14.20 50.42 -26.66
CA ILE A 30 -15.62 50.67 -26.85
C ILE A 30 -16.38 50.01 -25.70
N LYS A 31 -17.00 50.82 -24.86
CA LYS A 31 -17.88 50.39 -23.78
C LYS A 31 -19.26 50.04 -24.36
N ASP A 32 -19.50 48.75 -24.53
CA ASP A 32 -20.74 48.15 -25.04
C ASP A 32 -21.67 47.63 -23.92
N ASN A 33 -21.24 47.74 -22.66
CA ASN A 33 -22.08 47.51 -21.48
C ASN A 33 -22.20 48.81 -20.65
N PRO A 34 -23.40 49.21 -20.18
CA PRO A 34 -23.56 50.43 -19.36
C PRO A 34 -22.74 50.39 -18.05
N ASN A 35 -22.50 49.20 -17.50
CA ASN A 35 -21.62 48.99 -16.36
C ASN A 35 -20.21 48.68 -16.87
N ILE A 36 -19.19 49.43 -16.39
CA ILE A 36 -17.79 49.10 -16.67
C ILE A 36 -17.55 47.71 -16.08
N SER A 37 -16.96 46.79 -16.87
CA SER A 37 -16.52 45.52 -16.30
C SER A 37 -15.56 45.74 -15.13
N ASP A 38 -15.59 44.86 -14.13
CA ASP A 38 -14.62 44.93 -13.04
C ASP A 38 -13.18 44.88 -13.60
N GLU A 39 -12.96 44.09 -14.66
CA GLU A 39 -11.68 43.99 -15.36
C GLU A 39 -11.26 45.27 -16.11
N LEU A 40 -12.16 45.93 -16.85
CA LEU A 40 -11.84 47.22 -17.45
C LEU A 40 -11.62 48.27 -16.38
N SER A 41 -12.40 48.25 -15.30
CA SER A 41 -12.21 49.12 -14.15
C SER A 41 -10.83 48.92 -13.54
N GLU A 42 -10.35 47.68 -13.46
CA GLU A 42 -9.00 47.33 -12.98
C GLU A 42 -7.90 47.81 -13.93
N ILE A 43 -8.02 47.55 -15.24
CA ILE A 43 -7.05 48.05 -16.25
C ILE A 43 -7.02 49.58 -16.23
N VAL A 44 -8.19 50.22 -16.19
CA VAL A 44 -8.34 51.68 -16.07
C VAL A 44 -7.73 52.20 -14.78
N TYR A 45 -7.95 51.52 -13.66
CA TYR A 45 -7.36 51.87 -12.38
C TYR A 45 -5.83 51.79 -12.38
N ILE A 46 -5.27 50.77 -13.04
CA ILE A 46 -3.81 50.64 -13.22
C ILE A 46 -3.27 51.76 -14.12
N LEU A 47 -4.03 52.10 -15.15
CA LEU A 47 -3.71 53.14 -16.14
C LEU A 47 -4.27 54.51 -15.74
N ASN A 48 -4.70 54.71 -14.48
CA ASN A 48 -5.60 55.80 -14.07
C ASN A 48 -5.00 57.20 -14.31
N ARG A 49 -3.67 57.28 -14.48
CA ARG A 49 -2.94 58.53 -14.74
C ARG A 49 -2.73 58.85 -16.24
N TYR A 50 -3.15 57.96 -17.14
CA TYR A 50 -2.73 57.98 -18.56
C TYR A 50 -3.83 57.62 -19.56
N HIS A 51 -5.08 57.48 -19.12
CA HIS A 51 -6.22 57.26 -19.99
C HIS A 51 -7.12 58.51 -19.99
N LEU A 52 -7.82 58.74 -21.10
CA LEU A 52 -8.83 59.79 -21.19
C LEU A 52 -10.20 59.13 -21.26
N ILE A 53 -11.01 59.36 -20.22
CA ILE A 53 -12.45 59.11 -20.30
C ILE A 53 -13.06 60.37 -20.90
N LEU A 54 -13.55 60.25 -22.13
CA LEU A 54 -14.29 61.32 -22.77
C LEU A 54 -15.77 61.12 -22.45
N GLU A 55 -16.19 61.70 -21.33
CA GLU A 55 -17.57 62.21 -21.24
C GLU A 55 -17.49 63.68 -21.70
N ASP A 56 -18.50 64.19 -22.41
CA ASP A 56 -18.45 65.33 -23.35
C ASP A 56 -17.62 66.62 -22.98
N ASN A 57 -16.53 66.88 -23.72
CA ASN A 57 -15.92 68.17 -24.15
C ASN A 57 -15.35 69.25 -23.18
N ASP A 58 -14.01 69.33 -23.17
CA ASP A 58 -13.19 70.56 -23.39
C ASP A 58 -11.75 70.14 -23.76
N ILE A 59 -11.10 70.83 -24.72
CA ILE A 59 -9.80 70.42 -25.31
C ILE A 59 -8.70 71.43 -24.96
N PHE A 60 -7.62 70.98 -24.31
CA PHE A 60 -6.35 71.71 -24.27
C PHE A 60 -5.36 71.12 -25.27
N HIS A 61 -4.78 71.98 -26.12
CA HIS A 61 -3.67 71.62 -27.02
C HIS A 61 -2.35 71.57 -26.24
N PHE A 62 -1.73 70.38 -26.14
CA PHE A 62 -0.36 70.26 -25.65
C PHE A 62 0.50 69.48 -26.63
N ASN A 63 1.59 70.09 -27.08
CA ASN A 63 2.57 69.46 -27.96
C ASN A 63 3.64 68.79 -27.08
N LEU A 64 3.69 67.46 -27.11
CA LEU A 64 4.60 66.67 -26.29
C LEU A 64 5.81 66.22 -27.11
N LYS A 65 6.98 66.80 -26.85
CA LYS A 65 8.25 66.16 -27.23
C LYS A 65 8.55 65.03 -26.25
N LEU A 66 8.37 63.80 -26.71
CA LEU A 66 8.71 62.58 -26.00
C LEU A 66 10.24 62.43 -25.87
N ASN A 67 10.74 62.22 -24.65
CA ASN A 67 12.12 61.77 -24.44
C ASN A 67 12.23 60.30 -24.93
N SER A 68 12.64 60.12 -26.18
CA SER A 68 12.57 58.83 -26.88
C SER A 68 13.55 57.76 -26.36
N ILE A 69 14.74 58.15 -25.89
CA ILE A 69 15.80 57.21 -25.52
C ILE A 69 15.48 56.48 -24.21
N GLU A 70 15.09 57.22 -23.17
CA GLU A 70 14.80 56.65 -21.85
C GLU A 70 13.50 55.82 -21.86
N PHE A 71 12.49 56.29 -22.61
CA PHE A 71 11.24 55.56 -22.83
C PHE A 71 11.49 54.20 -23.51
N ASN A 72 12.25 54.19 -24.62
CA ASN A 72 12.58 52.96 -25.34
C ASN A 72 13.40 52.00 -24.46
N LYS A 73 14.35 52.50 -23.66
CA LYS A 73 15.13 51.69 -22.71
C LYS A 73 14.25 51.04 -21.65
N ASN A 74 13.26 51.77 -21.13
CA ASN A 74 12.34 51.23 -20.13
C ASN A 74 11.37 50.20 -20.72
N ILE A 75 10.92 50.37 -21.97
CA ILE A 75 10.13 49.35 -22.69
C ILE A 75 10.89 48.04 -22.80
N GLU A 76 12.16 48.07 -23.24
CA GLU A 76 12.95 46.84 -23.37
C GLU A 76 13.12 46.13 -22.02
N LYS A 77 13.34 46.89 -20.94
CA LYS A 77 13.34 46.35 -19.58
C LYS A 77 11.98 45.74 -19.18
N LEU A 78 10.87 46.40 -19.50
CA LEU A 78 9.52 45.89 -19.23
C LEU A 78 9.28 44.56 -19.96
N LYS A 79 9.62 44.46 -21.25
CA LYS A 79 9.53 43.21 -22.02
C LYS A 79 10.33 42.07 -21.40
N VAL A 80 11.56 42.35 -20.92
CA VAL A 80 12.39 41.35 -20.24
C VAL A 80 11.74 40.88 -18.93
N ILE A 81 11.26 41.81 -18.10
CA ILE A 81 10.58 41.47 -16.84
C ILE A 81 9.29 40.67 -17.11
N GLN A 82 8.52 41.03 -18.13
CA GLN A 82 7.30 40.32 -18.53
C GLN A 82 7.59 38.88 -18.95
N ARG A 83 8.62 38.65 -19.78
CA ARG A 83 9.05 37.29 -20.15
C ARG A 83 9.44 36.47 -18.93
N LYS A 84 10.14 37.09 -17.98
CA LYS A 84 10.52 36.43 -16.72
C LYS A 84 9.29 36.06 -15.89
N ILE A 85 8.34 36.98 -15.72
CA ILE A 85 7.06 36.73 -15.02
C ILE A 85 6.32 35.55 -15.65
N LYS A 86 6.20 35.50 -16.98
CA LYS A 86 5.53 34.41 -17.71
C LYS A 86 6.25 33.08 -17.50
N ASN A 87 7.58 33.06 -17.59
CA ASN A 87 8.39 31.87 -17.38
C ASN A 87 8.26 31.33 -15.95
N ASP A 88 8.38 32.19 -14.94
CA ASP A 88 8.26 31.79 -13.54
C ASP A 88 6.83 31.32 -13.22
N SER A 89 5.80 31.99 -13.76
CA SER A 89 4.41 31.55 -13.63
C SER A 89 4.18 30.16 -14.23
N ASN A 90 4.66 29.92 -15.45
CA ASN A 90 4.53 28.62 -16.11
C ASN A 90 5.27 27.52 -15.34
N LYS A 91 6.51 27.77 -14.90
CA LYS A 91 7.25 26.79 -14.08
C LYS A 91 6.49 26.40 -12.82
N ILE A 92 5.87 27.36 -12.14
CA ILE A 92 5.08 27.09 -10.94
C ILE A 92 3.85 26.23 -11.31
N LEU A 93 3.08 26.65 -12.32
CA LEU A 93 1.89 25.92 -12.78
C LEU A 93 2.22 24.50 -13.23
N ASP A 94 3.24 24.32 -14.05
CA ASP A 94 3.70 23.03 -14.55
C ASP A 94 4.13 22.13 -13.39
N THR A 95 4.82 22.69 -12.39
CA THR A 95 5.22 21.95 -11.20
C THR A 95 4.00 21.44 -10.44
N PHE A 96 3.07 22.31 -10.03
CA PHE A 96 1.89 21.88 -9.28
C PHE A 96 1.00 20.90 -10.06
N ASN A 97 0.81 21.15 -11.36
CA ASN A 97 -0.05 20.30 -12.18
C ASN A 97 0.56 18.93 -12.41
N THR A 98 1.89 18.81 -12.52
CA THR A 98 2.55 17.50 -12.66
C THR A 98 2.26 16.56 -11.50
N PHE A 99 2.19 17.08 -10.27
CA PHE A 99 1.83 16.29 -9.08
C PHE A 99 0.36 15.84 -9.08
N SER A 100 -0.50 16.56 -9.81
CA SER A 100 -1.94 16.34 -9.86
C SER A 100 -2.40 15.58 -11.12
N LEU A 101 -1.53 15.42 -12.11
CA LEU A 101 -1.82 14.71 -13.37
C LEU A 101 -2.04 13.21 -13.14
N LYS A 102 -3.10 12.69 -13.76
CA LYS A 102 -3.42 11.26 -13.83
C LYS A 102 -3.02 10.74 -15.22
N ASN A 103 -1.72 10.51 -15.42
CA ASN A 103 -1.18 10.09 -16.72
C ASN A 103 -1.42 8.59 -16.94
N ASN A 104 -2.58 8.23 -17.53
CA ASN A 104 -3.03 6.84 -17.79
C ASN A 104 -3.17 5.94 -16.54
N SER A 105 -2.69 6.37 -15.38
CA SER A 105 -2.91 5.76 -14.07
C SER A 105 -4.23 6.24 -13.45
N LEU A 106 -4.86 5.41 -12.61
CA LEU A 106 -6.01 5.83 -11.79
C LEU A 106 -5.64 6.91 -10.75
N TYR A 107 -4.35 7.03 -10.41
CA TYR A 107 -3.84 7.84 -9.31
C TYR A 107 -2.81 8.89 -9.79
N SER A 108 -2.94 10.12 -9.31
CA SER A 108 -1.90 11.16 -9.42
C SER A 108 -0.79 10.93 -8.40
N LEU A 109 0.32 11.67 -8.49
CA LEU A 109 1.39 11.58 -7.50
C LEU A 109 0.92 12.01 -6.10
N ASN A 110 0.07 13.04 -6.03
CA ASN A 110 -0.62 13.44 -4.80
C ASN A 110 -1.55 12.35 -4.24
N ASP A 111 -2.26 11.61 -5.10
CA ASP A 111 -3.10 10.48 -4.68
C ASP A 111 -2.24 9.36 -4.07
N LEU A 112 -1.09 9.07 -4.69
CA LEU A 112 -0.17 8.02 -4.24
C LEU A 112 0.44 8.36 -2.87
N TYR A 113 0.94 9.58 -2.65
CA TYR A 113 1.46 10.01 -1.34
C TYR A 113 0.41 9.89 -0.23
N ASN A 114 -0.84 10.24 -0.53
CA ASN A 114 -1.94 10.12 0.42
C ASN A 114 -2.25 8.66 0.78
N LYS A 115 -2.08 7.73 -0.16
CA LYS A 115 -2.30 6.28 0.05
C LYS A 115 -1.18 5.61 0.84
N THR A 116 0.07 5.99 0.61
CA THR A 116 1.24 5.33 1.22
C THR A 116 1.61 5.85 2.62
N ILE A 117 0.89 6.84 3.17
CA ILE A 117 1.04 7.39 4.54
C ILE A 117 2.37 8.10 4.80
N SER A 118 3.51 7.46 4.55
CA SER A 118 4.86 7.97 4.70
C SER A 118 5.81 7.28 3.72
N ASN A 119 6.97 7.88 3.47
CA ASN A 119 8.05 7.23 2.76
C ASN A 119 8.56 6.02 3.56
N ILE A 120 9.13 5.05 2.86
CA ILE A 120 9.73 3.88 3.49
C ILE A 120 11.14 4.27 3.96
N GLU A 121 11.38 4.23 5.26
CA GLU A 121 12.72 4.45 5.82
C GLU A 121 13.57 3.18 5.72
N PHE A 122 14.89 3.33 5.53
CA PHE A 122 15.81 2.20 5.39
C PHE A 122 15.78 1.22 6.57
N LYS A 123 15.37 1.67 7.76
CA LYS A 123 15.30 0.86 8.99
C LYS A 123 13.94 0.18 9.20
N ASP A 124 12.94 0.47 8.37
CA ASP A 124 11.60 -0.12 8.51
C ASP A 124 11.53 -1.55 7.95
N GLU A 125 10.73 -2.41 8.59
CA GLU A 125 10.39 -3.76 8.10
C GLU A 125 9.84 -3.71 6.65
N LYS A 126 9.09 -2.65 6.32
CA LYS A 126 8.56 -2.40 4.97
C LYS A 126 9.66 -2.21 3.91
N PHE A 127 10.84 -1.69 4.29
CA PHE A 127 11.96 -1.54 3.36
C PHE A 127 12.54 -2.88 2.94
N GLU A 128 12.65 -3.81 3.89
CA GLU A 128 13.05 -5.17 3.61
C GLU A 128 12.06 -5.85 2.66
N PHE A 129 10.75 -5.73 2.94
CA PHE A 129 9.70 -6.25 2.07
C PHE A 129 9.76 -5.64 0.67
N TYR A 130 9.91 -4.31 0.56
CA TYR A 130 10.05 -3.63 -0.72
C TYR A 130 11.21 -4.20 -1.54
N ASN A 131 12.38 -4.40 -0.91
CA ASN A 131 13.56 -4.94 -1.58
C ASN A 131 13.40 -6.39 -2.02
N ILE A 132 12.72 -7.23 -1.23
CA ILE A 132 12.45 -8.62 -1.58
C ILE A 132 11.50 -8.67 -2.78
N ILE A 133 10.39 -7.94 -2.71
CA ILE A 133 9.37 -7.91 -3.76
C ILE A 133 9.95 -7.32 -5.06
N ASN A 134 10.73 -6.24 -4.98
CA ASN A 134 11.33 -5.60 -6.16
C ASN A 134 12.34 -6.48 -6.91
N LYS A 135 12.89 -7.52 -6.26
CA LYS A 135 13.83 -8.48 -6.88
C LYS A 135 13.12 -9.71 -7.47
N SER A 136 11.83 -9.86 -7.25
CA SER A 136 11.06 -10.99 -7.75
C SER A 136 10.66 -10.78 -9.21
N ASN A 137 10.93 -11.78 -10.05
CA ASN A 137 10.56 -11.76 -11.46
C ASN A 137 9.04 -11.93 -11.68
N LEU A 138 8.29 -12.35 -10.65
CA LEU A 138 6.84 -12.56 -10.74
C LEU A 138 6.08 -11.31 -11.21
N PHE A 139 6.61 -10.13 -10.91
CA PHE A 139 6.00 -8.84 -11.22
C PHE A 139 6.39 -8.27 -12.58
N GLU A 140 7.31 -8.91 -13.30
CA GLU A 140 7.63 -8.59 -14.69
C GLU A 140 6.76 -9.40 -15.65
N ASP A 141 6.47 -10.66 -15.29
CA ASP A 141 5.78 -11.63 -16.13
C ASP A 141 4.25 -11.56 -16.07
N ASN A 142 3.67 -10.88 -15.06
CA ASN A 142 2.22 -10.84 -14.82
C ASN A 142 1.71 -9.40 -14.65
N ASP A 143 0.44 -9.16 -14.98
CA ASP A 143 -0.19 -7.86 -14.81
C ASP A 143 -0.46 -7.54 -13.32
N THR A 144 -0.46 -6.25 -12.97
CA THR A 144 -0.62 -5.79 -11.58
C THR A 144 -1.94 -6.21 -10.95
N ASP A 145 -3.04 -6.23 -11.72
CA ASP A 145 -4.38 -6.53 -11.20
C ASP A 145 -4.54 -8.01 -10.87
N SER A 146 -4.00 -8.91 -11.68
CA SER A 146 -3.99 -10.35 -11.39
C SER A 146 -3.19 -10.65 -10.13
N ILE A 147 -2.03 -10.04 -9.96
CA ILE A 147 -1.19 -10.17 -8.77
C ILE A 147 -1.92 -9.69 -7.51
N ILE A 148 -2.54 -8.50 -7.56
CA ILE A 148 -3.32 -7.97 -6.43
C ILE A 148 -4.50 -8.90 -6.10
N THR A 149 -5.17 -9.44 -7.11
CA THR A 149 -6.29 -10.37 -6.94
C THR A 149 -5.84 -11.66 -6.26
N SER A 150 -4.78 -12.31 -6.77
CA SER A 150 -4.18 -13.51 -6.18
C SER A 150 -3.69 -13.27 -4.75
N THR A 151 -3.05 -12.13 -4.49
CA THR A 151 -2.63 -11.73 -3.14
C THR A 151 -3.82 -11.63 -2.19
N THR A 152 -4.93 -11.05 -2.65
CA THR A 152 -6.15 -10.90 -1.86
C THR A 152 -6.78 -12.25 -1.53
N ASN A 153 -6.81 -13.18 -2.50
CA ASN A 153 -7.31 -14.55 -2.29
C ASN A 153 -6.46 -15.31 -1.28
N LEU A 154 -5.12 -15.26 -1.41
CA LEU A 154 -4.18 -15.87 -0.46
C LEU A 154 -4.42 -15.43 0.98
N LEU A 155 -4.78 -14.16 1.19
CA LEU A 155 -5.04 -13.60 2.51
C LEU A 155 -6.41 -13.96 3.08
N LYS A 156 -7.42 -14.25 2.24
CA LYS A 156 -8.78 -14.60 2.66
C LYS A 156 -8.92 -16.08 3.05
N ASP A 157 -8.30 -16.99 2.29
CA ASP A 157 -8.70 -18.40 2.29
C ASP A 157 -7.85 -19.34 3.19
N ASN A 158 -7.18 -18.82 4.23
CA ASN A 158 -6.23 -19.59 5.05
C ASN A 158 -5.20 -20.40 4.21
N LEU A 159 -4.94 -19.97 2.97
CA LEU A 159 -4.06 -20.68 2.04
C LEU A 159 -2.61 -20.60 2.47
N ILE A 160 -2.19 -19.46 3.02
CA ILE A 160 -0.86 -19.28 3.61
C ILE A 160 -0.63 -20.31 4.73
N ASP A 161 -1.60 -20.50 5.62
CA ASP A 161 -1.49 -21.48 6.73
C ASP A 161 -1.39 -22.91 6.21
N THR A 162 -2.20 -23.23 5.19
CA THR A 162 -2.22 -24.54 4.55
C THR A 162 -0.89 -24.82 3.86
N PHE A 163 -0.34 -23.84 3.16
CA PHE A 163 0.96 -23.92 2.50
C PHE A 163 2.13 -24.05 3.49
N ILE A 164 2.14 -23.30 4.60
CA ILE A 164 3.16 -23.44 5.64
C ILE A 164 3.12 -24.85 6.26
N LYS A 165 1.93 -25.39 6.53
CA LYS A 165 1.80 -26.77 7.02
C LYS A 165 2.32 -27.76 6.00
N TYR A 166 1.96 -27.59 4.72
CA TYR A 166 2.49 -28.40 3.63
C TYR A 166 4.02 -28.41 3.63
N LYS A 167 4.68 -27.25 3.62
CA LYS A 167 6.15 -27.15 3.63
C LYS A 167 6.82 -27.78 4.86
N LYS A 168 6.14 -27.86 6.00
CA LYS A 168 6.66 -28.55 7.20
C LYS A 168 6.59 -30.07 7.10
N TYR A 169 5.59 -30.60 6.37
CA TYR A 169 5.38 -32.03 6.19
C TYR A 169 6.07 -32.57 4.94
N GLU A 170 6.24 -31.74 3.91
CA GLU A 170 6.97 -32.05 2.69
C GLU A 170 8.38 -32.56 3.06
N ASN A 171 8.68 -33.81 2.66
CA ASN A 171 9.93 -34.51 2.98
C ASN A 171 10.20 -34.76 4.48
N SER A 172 9.16 -34.77 5.33
CA SER A 172 9.33 -35.09 6.75
C SER A 172 9.88 -36.50 6.97
N SER A 173 10.92 -36.62 7.81
CA SER A 173 11.49 -37.92 8.20
C SER A 173 10.47 -38.83 8.91
N ARG A 174 9.42 -38.25 9.48
CA ARG A 174 8.32 -38.95 10.16
C ARG A 174 7.61 -39.96 9.26
N PHE A 175 7.60 -39.71 7.95
CA PHE A 175 6.90 -40.54 6.98
C PHE A 175 7.82 -41.52 6.24
N LYS A 176 9.11 -41.62 6.61
CA LYS A 176 10.09 -42.51 5.94
C LYS A 176 9.76 -44.00 6.05
N SER A 177 9.03 -44.40 7.09
CA SER A 177 8.62 -45.79 7.29
C SER A 177 7.43 -46.19 6.40
N LEU A 178 6.82 -45.24 5.69
CA LEU A 178 5.72 -45.50 4.75
C LEU A 178 6.26 -45.88 3.38
N ASN A 179 5.55 -46.77 2.70
CA ASN A 179 5.83 -47.12 1.31
C ASN A 179 5.51 -45.94 0.38
N SER A 180 6.23 -45.81 -0.73
CA SER A 180 6.19 -44.63 -1.61
C SER A 180 4.91 -44.47 -2.45
N LYS A 181 3.96 -45.41 -2.37
CA LYS A 181 2.68 -45.38 -3.10
C LYS A 181 1.60 -46.07 -2.28
N ILE A 182 0.82 -45.30 -1.53
CA ILE A 182 -0.30 -45.81 -0.73
C ILE A 182 -1.53 -44.99 -1.12
N ASP A 183 -2.61 -45.66 -1.51
CA ASP A 183 -3.85 -44.96 -1.83
C ASP A 183 -4.62 -44.57 -0.54
N GLU A 184 -5.48 -43.55 -0.67
CA GLU A 184 -6.24 -43.00 0.46
C GLU A 184 -7.19 -44.03 1.09
N LYS A 185 -7.71 -44.97 0.28
CA LYS A 185 -8.61 -46.03 0.74
C LYS A 185 -7.88 -47.04 1.63
N THR A 186 -6.66 -47.40 1.27
CA THR A 186 -5.79 -48.33 2.00
C THR A 186 -5.40 -47.73 3.35
N ILE A 187 -5.08 -46.43 3.38
CA ILE A 187 -4.82 -45.69 4.62
C ILE A 187 -6.05 -45.73 5.54
N HIS A 188 -7.22 -45.34 5.03
CA HIS A 188 -8.46 -45.35 5.83
C HIS A 188 -8.83 -46.75 6.33
N SER A 189 -8.69 -47.77 5.49
CA SER A 189 -8.91 -49.17 5.85
C SER A 189 -8.00 -49.60 7.00
N ALA A 190 -6.70 -49.30 6.93
CA ALA A 190 -5.76 -49.64 7.98
C ALA A 190 -5.96 -48.85 9.26
N ILE A 191 -6.26 -47.55 9.19
CA ILE A 191 -6.63 -46.76 10.38
C ILE A 191 -7.84 -47.40 11.08
N THR A 192 -8.83 -47.87 10.30
CA THR A 192 -10.02 -48.54 10.83
C THR A 192 -9.67 -49.86 11.50
N LYS A 193 -8.87 -50.71 10.85
CA LYS A 193 -8.39 -52.00 11.40
C LYS A 193 -7.59 -51.80 12.69
N LEU A 194 -6.61 -50.89 12.69
CA LEU A 194 -5.81 -50.57 13.87
C LEU A 194 -6.69 -50.02 15.00
N SER A 195 -7.70 -49.21 14.67
CA SER A 195 -8.67 -48.72 15.66
C SER A 195 -9.53 -49.85 16.24
N SER A 196 -9.98 -50.80 15.43
CA SER A 196 -10.72 -51.96 15.94
C SER A 196 -9.88 -52.85 16.85
N ILE A 197 -8.58 -52.99 16.55
CA ILE A 197 -7.63 -53.72 17.40
C ILE A 197 -7.44 -52.97 18.73
N LEU A 198 -7.15 -51.67 18.69
CA LEU A 198 -6.97 -50.84 19.89
C LEU A 198 -8.22 -50.75 20.78
N ASN A 199 -9.41 -50.85 20.20
CA ASN A 199 -10.67 -50.83 20.94
C ASN A 199 -11.04 -52.20 21.55
N ASN A 200 -10.26 -53.25 21.26
CA ASN A 200 -10.48 -54.59 21.78
C ASN A 200 -9.27 -55.02 22.63
N SER A 201 -9.39 -54.94 23.95
CA SER A 201 -8.31 -55.36 24.87
C SER A 201 -7.91 -56.82 24.68
N TYR A 202 -8.85 -57.70 24.29
CA TYR A 202 -8.55 -59.10 24.01
C TYR A 202 -7.69 -59.31 22.77
N ALA A 203 -7.64 -58.32 21.87
CA ALA A 203 -6.83 -58.40 20.66
C ALA A 203 -5.32 -58.30 20.93
N PHE A 204 -4.90 -57.95 22.15
CA PHE A 204 -3.50 -57.88 22.57
C PHE A 204 -3.04 -59.08 23.40
N ILE A 205 -3.99 -59.92 23.85
CA ILE A 205 -3.66 -61.11 24.63
C ILE A 205 -3.14 -62.19 23.67
N PRO A 206 -1.92 -62.70 23.85
CA PRO A 206 -1.36 -63.73 22.97
C PRO A 206 -2.18 -65.02 23.06
N PRO A 207 -2.55 -65.66 21.93
CA PRO A 207 -3.36 -66.87 21.91
C PRO A 207 -2.52 -68.12 22.23
N ILE A 208 -1.98 -68.18 23.44
CA ILE A 208 -1.20 -69.30 23.96
C ILE A 208 -1.93 -70.00 25.10
N PHE A 209 -1.59 -71.25 25.37
CA PHE A 209 -2.07 -71.94 26.57
C PHE A 209 -1.61 -71.22 27.84
N PHE A 210 -2.54 -70.97 28.77
CA PHE A 210 -2.28 -70.44 30.10
C PHE A 210 -2.36 -71.56 31.14
N ASN A 211 -1.21 -72.16 31.47
CA ASN A 211 -1.07 -73.26 32.41
C ASN A 211 0.32 -73.20 33.10
N GLU A 212 0.68 -74.25 33.84
CA GLU A 212 1.94 -74.34 34.60
C GLU A 212 3.22 -74.31 33.73
N TYR A 213 3.11 -74.55 32.41
CA TYR A 213 4.24 -74.55 31.48
C TYR A 213 4.44 -73.20 30.75
N THR A 214 3.45 -72.30 30.78
CA THR A 214 3.46 -71.03 30.03
C THR A 214 4.65 -70.15 30.37
N THR A 215 5.04 -70.07 31.64
CA THR A 215 6.19 -69.27 32.07
C THR A 215 7.50 -69.77 31.48
N ASP A 216 7.65 -71.09 31.30
CA ASP A 216 8.84 -71.67 30.68
C ASP A 216 8.87 -71.40 29.17
N PHE A 217 7.71 -71.41 28.51
CA PHE A 217 7.58 -71.02 27.10
C PHE A 217 8.04 -69.58 26.84
N ILE A 218 7.59 -68.64 27.67
CA ILE A 218 7.93 -67.21 27.57
C ILE A 218 9.40 -66.97 27.94
N ASN A 219 9.85 -67.46 29.12
CA ASN A 219 11.20 -67.18 29.63
C ASN A 219 12.30 -67.80 28.77
N LYS A 220 12.05 -68.96 28.14
CA LYS A 220 13.00 -69.57 27.21
C LYS A 220 12.97 -68.92 25.82
N SER A 221 12.03 -68.00 25.58
CA SER A 221 11.82 -67.29 24.30
C SER A 221 11.60 -68.28 23.15
N ILE A 222 10.80 -69.32 23.40
CA ILE A 222 10.65 -70.45 22.47
C ILE A 222 10.19 -69.99 21.09
N TYR A 223 9.20 -69.10 21.06
CA TYR A 223 8.69 -68.51 19.82
C TYR A 223 9.77 -67.78 19.02
N TYR A 224 10.52 -66.87 19.65
CA TYR A 224 11.50 -66.03 18.97
C TYR A 224 12.73 -66.79 18.46
N LYS A 225 13.09 -67.90 19.11
CA LYS A 225 14.28 -68.68 18.75
C LYS A 225 14.05 -69.67 17.61
N ASN A 226 12.80 -69.89 17.18
CA ASN A 226 12.45 -70.80 16.09
C ASN A 226 13.19 -72.16 16.20
N TYR A 227 13.09 -72.78 17.37
CA TYR A 227 13.69 -74.08 17.62
C TYR A 227 13.15 -75.15 16.65
N ASP A 228 14.01 -76.08 16.23
CA ASP A 228 13.59 -77.24 15.45
C ASP A 228 12.85 -78.28 16.31
N MET A 229 12.24 -79.27 15.67
CA MET A 229 11.47 -80.31 16.37
C MET A 229 12.29 -81.05 17.43
N GLU A 230 13.57 -81.35 17.16
CA GLU A 230 14.40 -82.10 18.10
C GLU A 230 14.71 -81.26 19.35
N THR A 231 15.07 -79.99 19.17
CA THR A 231 15.32 -79.08 20.29
C THR A 231 14.05 -78.82 21.10
N LEU A 232 12.88 -78.69 20.45
CA LEU A 232 11.60 -78.56 21.14
C LEU A 232 11.25 -79.79 21.99
N LYS A 233 11.54 -81.00 21.50
CA LYS A 233 11.35 -82.23 22.30
C LYS A 233 12.27 -82.25 23.52
N ASP A 234 13.51 -81.80 23.38
CA ASP A 234 14.44 -81.74 24.51
C ASP A 234 14.04 -80.68 25.54
N ILE A 235 13.56 -79.51 25.09
CA ILE A 235 12.98 -78.51 25.99
C ILE A 235 11.74 -79.07 26.70
N ALA A 236 10.87 -79.80 25.99
CA ALA A 236 9.70 -80.44 26.59
C ALA A 236 10.08 -81.45 27.68
N LYS A 237 11.12 -82.28 27.46
CA LYS A 237 11.67 -83.18 28.49
C LYS A 237 12.16 -82.41 29.71
N GLU A 238 12.89 -81.32 29.50
CA GLU A 238 13.45 -80.49 30.57
C GLU A 238 12.33 -79.86 31.42
N VAL A 239 11.33 -79.28 30.76
CA VAL A 239 10.14 -78.68 31.42
C VAL A 239 9.32 -79.75 32.12
N ASN A 240 9.13 -80.92 31.50
CA ASN A 240 8.42 -82.04 32.10
C ASN A 240 9.13 -82.54 33.37
N SER A 241 10.46 -82.62 33.35
CA SER A 241 11.26 -82.96 34.54
C SER A 241 11.10 -81.93 35.65
N LYS A 242 11.11 -80.64 35.31
CA LYS A 242 10.95 -79.53 36.25
C LYS A 242 9.61 -79.58 36.99
N HIS A 243 8.50 -79.83 36.28
CA HIS A 243 7.15 -79.75 36.86
C HIS A 243 6.59 -81.12 37.30
N ASN A 244 6.89 -82.19 36.58
CA ASN A 244 6.26 -83.50 36.75
C ASN A 244 7.19 -84.60 37.35
N SER A 245 8.41 -84.27 37.78
CA SER A 245 9.35 -85.23 38.41
C SER A 245 8.79 -85.93 39.66
N HIS A 246 7.78 -85.36 40.32
CA HIS A 246 7.09 -85.98 41.43
C HIS A 246 6.45 -87.34 41.05
N LEU A 247 6.04 -87.53 39.78
CA LEU A 247 5.55 -88.81 39.25
C LEU A 247 6.66 -89.86 39.22
N LEU A 248 7.87 -89.48 38.80
CA LEU A 248 9.06 -90.34 38.81
C LEU A 248 9.51 -90.67 40.24
N ASN A 249 9.41 -89.71 41.16
CA ASN A 249 9.72 -89.93 42.58
C ASN A 249 8.72 -90.89 43.26
N LYS A 250 7.44 -90.87 42.86
CA LYS A 250 6.43 -91.87 43.28
C LYS A 250 6.78 -93.28 42.80
N ILE A 251 7.36 -93.43 41.60
CA ILE A 251 7.86 -94.72 41.09
C ILE A 251 9.02 -95.24 41.95
N ASN A 252 9.93 -94.35 42.35
CA ASN A 252 11.12 -94.68 43.15
C ASN A 252 10.82 -94.95 44.64
N THR A 253 9.78 -94.34 45.22
CA THR A 253 9.36 -94.62 46.61
C THR A 253 8.69 -96.00 46.74
N HIS A 254 7.99 -96.47 45.71
CA HIS A 254 7.43 -97.82 45.68
C HIS A 254 8.49 -98.94 45.70
N SER A 255 9.77 -98.67 45.39
CA SER A 255 10.82 -99.69 45.41
C SER A 255 11.56 -99.82 46.75
N LYS A 256 11.50 -98.84 47.66
CA LYS A 256 12.43 -98.78 48.79
C LYS A 256 11.90 -99.29 50.15
N PHE A 257 10.60 -99.27 50.47
CA PHE A 257 10.12 -99.76 51.78
C PHE A 257 8.64 -100.23 51.78
N ASN A 258 8.32 -101.45 51.34
CA ASN A 258 7.02 -102.04 51.67
C ASN A 258 6.97 -103.58 51.54
N PHE A 259 6.77 -104.30 52.64
CA PHE A 259 6.48 -105.76 52.65
C PHE A 259 5.27 -106.13 51.76
N ARG A 260 4.37 -105.16 51.47
CA ARG A 260 3.27 -105.28 50.49
C ARG A 260 3.73 -105.49 49.03
N TYR A 261 4.97 -105.13 48.67
CA TYR A 261 5.47 -105.26 47.30
C TYR A 261 5.66 -106.74 46.88
N LEU A 262 5.91 -107.64 47.83
CA LEU A 262 6.06 -109.09 47.57
C LEU A 262 4.71 -109.77 47.28
N PHE A 263 3.63 -109.36 47.94
CA PHE A 263 2.28 -109.94 47.77
C PHE A 263 1.46 -109.31 46.65
N ASN A 264 1.78 -108.07 46.21
CA ASN A 264 1.05 -107.33 45.17
C ASN A 264 1.92 -106.92 43.96
N ARG A 265 2.97 -107.69 43.61
CA ARG A 265 3.92 -107.39 42.51
C ARG A 265 3.26 -107.00 41.18
N LYS A 266 2.19 -107.71 40.78
CA LYS A 266 1.45 -107.40 39.55
C LYS A 266 0.80 -106.01 39.61
N LYS A 267 0.14 -105.68 40.72
CA LYS A 267 -0.54 -104.39 40.94
C LYS A 267 0.44 -103.22 40.93
N VAL A 268 1.59 -103.36 41.60
CA VAL A 268 2.61 -102.30 41.64
C VAL A 268 3.35 -102.13 40.30
N LYS A 269 3.57 -103.21 39.54
CA LYS A 269 4.14 -103.11 38.18
C LYS A 269 3.19 -102.37 37.23
N ILE A 270 1.88 -102.63 37.34
CA ILE A 270 0.84 -101.90 36.60
C ILE A 270 0.83 -100.42 37.00
N GLU A 271 0.91 -100.10 38.29
CA GLU A 271 0.91 -98.73 38.80
C GLU A 271 2.17 -97.93 38.39
N LYS A 272 3.36 -98.58 38.40
CA LYS A 272 4.59 -97.98 37.87
C LYS A 272 4.51 -97.71 36.36
N LEU A 273 3.95 -98.65 35.59
CA LEU A 273 3.71 -98.45 34.17
C LEU A 273 2.71 -97.31 33.92
N LYS A 274 1.66 -97.20 34.74
CA LYS A 274 0.72 -96.08 34.68
C LYS A 274 1.40 -94.74 34.94
N LEU A 275 2.18 -94.60 36.01
CA LEU A 275 2.89 -93.36 36.33
C LEU A 275 3.96 -93.00 35.28
N LEU A 276 4.64 -93.99 34.70
CA LEU A 276 5.61 -93.76 33.64
C LEU A 276 4.93 -93.33 32.33
N ASN A 277 3.79 -93.95 31.99
CA ASN A 277 2.98 -93.55 30.84
C ASN A 277 2.42 -92.15 31.05
N GLU A 278 1.89 -91.84 32.23
CA GLU A 278 1.39 -90.50 32.59
C GLU A 278 2.51 -89.44 32.48
N TYR A 279 3.73 -89.75 32.93
CA TYR A 279 4.87 -88.85 32.76
C TYR A 279 5.23 -88.62 31.29
N LYS A 280 5.18 -89.66 30.44
CA LYS A 280 5.41 -89.53 28.99
C LYS A 280 4.28 -88.80 28.28
N GLU A 281 3.03 -89.04 28.66
CA GLU A 281 1.86 -88.32 28.16
C GLU A 281 1.95 -86.82 28.49
N LYS A 282 2.44 -86.47 29.69
CA LYS A 282 2.73 -85.09 30.07
C LYS A 282 3.82 -84.46 29.22
N GLU A 283 4.90 -85.19 28.92
CA GLU A 283 5.97 -84.74 28.01
C GLU A 283 5.42 -84.42 26.61
N GLU A 284 4.66 -85.36 26.05
CA GLU A 284 4.02 -85.22 24.74
C GLU A 284 3.01 -84.08 24.73
N CYS A 285 2.25 -83.90 25.81
CA CYS A 285 1.32 -82.79 25.99
C CYS A 285 2.05 -81.44 26.00
N ILE A 286 3.18 -81.30 26.71
CA ILE A 286 3.99 -80.08 26.72
C ILE A 286 4.51 -79.77 25.31
N TYR A 287 5.06 -80.78 24.63
CA TYR A 287 5.57 -80.63 23.26
C TYR A 287 4.46 -80.17 22.29
N ASN A 288 3.30 -80.84 22.33
CA ASN A 288 2.16 -80.49 21.48
C ASN A 288 1.63 -79.09 21.79
N GLN A 289 1.53 -78.71 23.07
CA GLN A 289 1.15 -77.35 23.47
C GLN A 289 2.11 -76.29 22.96
N TYR A 290 3.42 -76.56 22.97
CA TYR A 290 4.41 -75.60 22.47
C TYR A 290 4.33 -75.45 20.94
N MET A 291 4.13 -76.55 20.21
CA MET A 291 3.88 -76.50 18.77
C MET A 291 2.62 -75.69 18.45
N GLU A 292 1.52 -75.98 19.14
CA GLU A 292 0.26 -75.27 18.93
C GLU A 292 0.34 -73.79 19.34
N ASN A 293 1.08 -73.45 20.40
CA ASN A 293 1.39 -72.06 20.74
C ASN A 293 2.14 -71.34 19.62
N ILE A 294 3.15 -71.99 19.00
CA ILE A 294 3.91 -71.41 17.89
C ILE A 294 2.98 -71.17 16.69
N ASP A 295 2.14 -72.14 16.35
CA ASP A 295 1.19 -72.04 15.24
C ASP A 295 0.16 -70.92 15.48
N ASN A 296 -0.39 -70.84 16.70
CA ASN A 296 -1.33 -69.79 17.09
C ASN A 296 -0.69 -68.40 17.06
N LEU A 297 0.56 -68.26 17.53
CA LEU A 297 1.29 -67.00 17.45
C LEU A 297 1.60 -66.60 16.01
N ASN A 298 1.92 -67.57 15.13
CA ASN A 298 2.10 -67.30 13.70
C ASN A 298 0.82 -66.79 13.03
N LEU A 299 -0.33 -67.40 13.34
CA LEU A 299 -1.64 -66.91 12.88
C LEU A 299 -1.92 -65.50 13.41
N TYR A 300 -1.59 -65.25 14.67
CA TYR A 300 -1.78 -63.96 15.32
C TYR A 300 -0.92 -62.86 14.69
N VAL A 301 0.39 -63.10 14.48
CA VAL A 301 1.28 -62.18 13.74
C VAL A 301 0.73 -61.93 12.33
N ASN A 302 0.28 -62.97 11.63
CA ASN A 302 -0.25 -62.84 10.27
C ASN A 302 -1.54 -62.00 10.20
N SER A 303 -2.29 -61.86 11.29
CA SER A 303 -3.44 -60.95 11.33
C SER A 303 -3.06 -59.48 11.10
N PHE A 304 -1.80 -59.11 11.39
CA PHE A 304 -1.23 -57.79 11.15
C PHE A 304 -0.62 -57.61 9.75
N SER A 305 -0.69 -58.63 8.88
CA SER A 305 -0.04 -58.64 7.56
C SER A 305 -0.44 -57.48 6.65
N PHE A 306 -1.63 -56.90 6.85
CA PHE A 306 -2.10 -55.71 6.14
C PHE A 306 -1.17 -54.48 6.31
N ILE A 307 -0.35 -54.46 7.37
CA ILE A 307 0.61 -53.37 7.63
C ILE A 307 1.71 -53.34 6.57
N LYS A 308 2.06 -54.48 5.96
CA LYS A 308 3.10 -54.58 4.93
C LYS A 308 2.76 -53.82 3.64
N GLU A 309 1.48 -53.62 3.37
CA GLU A 309 1.04 -52.83 2.20
C GLU A 309 1.35 -51.33 2.40
N ILE A 310 1.50 -50.88 3.65
CA ILE A 310 1.55 -49.48 4.04
C ILE A 310 2.93 -49.08 4.54
N PHE A 311 3.57 -49.96 5.30
CA PHE A 311 4.85 -49.72 5.92
C PHE A 311 5.94 -50.61 5.30
N ASN A 312 7.19 -50.18 5.47
CA ASN A 312 8.35 -51.01 5.12
C ASN A 312 8.42 -52.28 6.00
N GLU A 313 9.19 -53.27 5.56
CA GLU A 313 9.27 -54.59 6.23
C GLU A 313 9.71 -54.49 7.70
N ASP A 314 10.59 -53.54 8.04
CA ASP A 314 11.09 -53.32 9.39
C ASP A 314 9.97 -53.12 10.43
N ILE A 315 8.88 -52.44 10.04
CA ILE A 315 7.75 -52.16 10.93
C ILE A 315 6.99 -53.46 11.25
N PHE A 316 6.78 -54.32 10.26
CA PHE A 316 6.13 -55.61 10.49
C PHE A 316 6.98 -56.53 11.37
N ASP A 317 8.31 -56.49 11.21
CA ASP A 317 9.21 -57.25 12.07
C ASP A 317 9.24 -56.76 13.53
N ASN A 318 9.00 -55.47 13.77
CA ASN A 318 8.85 -54.97 15.13
C ASN A 318 7.56 -55.46 15.81
N ILE A 319 6.47 -55.65 15.06
CA ILE A 319 5.24 -56.27 15.61
C ILE A 319 5.52 -57.68 16.10
N LYS A 320 6.31 -58.46 15.33
CA LYS A 320 6.72 -59.81 15.77
C LYS A 320 7.44 -59.76 17.10
N LYS A 321 8.33 -58.78 17.32
CA LYS A 321 9.08 -58.64 18.58
C LYS A 321 8.16 -58.44 19.78
N TYR A 322 7.09 -57.69 19.65
CA TYR A 322 6.17 -57.37 20.75
C TYR A 322 5.01 -58.36 20.94
N ILE A 323 4.92 -59.43 20.15
CA ILE A 323 3.72 -60.29 20.10
C ILE A 323 3.37 -61.02 21.42
N LEU A 324 4.33 -61.14 22.34
CA LEU A 324 4.15 -61.72 23.69
C LEU A 324 4.11 -60.65 24.81
N GLN A 325 4.15 -59.37 24.46
CA GLN A 325 4.23 -58.23 25.38
C GLN A 325 3.04 -57.28 25.13
N ASP A 326 1.90 -57.57 25.74
CA ASP A 326 0.61 -56.92 25.50
C ASP A 326 0.70 -55.37 25.53
N ASP A 327 1.31 -54.81 26.58
CA ASP A 327 1.45 -53.36 26.76
C ASP A 327 2.35 -52.71 25.68
N GLU A 328 3.47 -53.36 25.33
CA GLU A 328 4.41 -52.86 24.33
C GLU A 328 3.79 -52.91 22.92
N LEU A 329 3.09 -54.01 22.59
CA LEU A 329 2.37 -54.16 21.34
C LEU A 329 1.25 -53.12 21.23
N GLN A 330 0.47 -52.93 22.28
CA GLN A 330 -0.60 -51.93 22.30
C GLN A 330 -0.06 -50.52 22.06
N SER A 331 1.02 -50.14 22.73
CA SER A 331 1.69 -48.85 22.52
C SER A 331 2.17 -48.69 21.08
N TYR A 332 2.83 -49.72 20.53
CA TYR A 332 3.36 -49.69 19.17
C TYR A 332 2.26 -49.58 18.11
N ILE A 333 1.16 -50.34 18.25
CA ILE A 333 0.00 -50.25 17.35
C ILE A 333 -0.65 -48.85 17.41
N ALA A 334 -0.70 -48.23 18.59
CA ALA A 334 -1.19 -46.86 18.75
C ALA A 334 -0.30 -45.84 18.02
N GLU A 335 1.03 -45.98 18.08
CA GLU A 335 1.97 -45.15 17.35
C GLU A 335 1.77 -45.25 15.83
N LEU A 336 1.65 -46.48 15.30
CA LEU A 336 1.40 -46.71 13.87
C LEU A 336 0.10 -46.05 13.41
N LYS A 337 -0.98 -46.19 14.19
CA LYS A 337 -2.26 -45.52 13.92
C LYS A 337 -2.08 -44.00 13.88
N ASN A 338 -1.41 -43.42 14.88
CA ASN A 338 -1.20 -41.98 14.97
C ASN A 338 -0.35 -41.44 13.81
N LEU A 339 0.62 -42.23 13.34
CA LEU A 339 1.40 -41.92 12.14
C LEU A 339 0.51 -41.89 10.89
N LEU A 340 -0.35 -42.90 10.69
CA LEU A 340 -1.28 -42.92 9.54
C LEU A 340 -2.29 -41.78 9.57
N VAL A 341 -2.84 -41.45 10.74
CA VAL A 341 -3.75 -40.29 10.90
C VAL A 341 -3.03 -38.98 10.54
N ALA A 342 -1.76 -38.83 10.94
CA ALA A 342 -0.98 -37.66 10.57
C ALA A 342 -0.69 -37.61 9.05
N TYR A 343 -0.44 -38.76 8.43
CA TYR A 343 -0.20 -38.84 6.98
C TYR A 343 -1.47 -38.59 6.15
N ASP A 344 -2.63 -39.12 6.58
CA ASP A 344 -3.94 -38.83 5.98
C ASP A 344 -4.24 -37.31 6.00
N ASN A 345 -3.96 -36.66 7.13
CA ASN A 345 -4.06 -35.20 7.24
C ASN A 345 -3.09 -34.47 6.29
N TYR A 346 -1.87 -34.99 6.11
CA TYR A 346 -0.91 -34.44 5.15
C TYR A 346 -1.43 -34.54 3.71
N LEU A 347 -1.96 -35.69 3.28
CA LEU A 347 -2.51 -35.87 1.94
C LEU A 347 -3.66 -34.89 1.65
N LYS A 348 -4.54 -34.65 2.63
CA LYS A 348 -5.60 -33.64 2.53
C LYS A 348 -5.06 -32.22 2.38
N ILE A 349 -3.93 -31.91 3.02
CA ILE A 349 -3.24 -30.61 2.89
C ILE A 349 -2.58 -30.50 1.52
N GLU A 350 -1.91 -31.55 1.05
CA GLU A 350 -1.27 -31.62 -0.26
C GLU A 350 -2.28 -31.43 -1.40
N GLN A 351 -3.44 -32.09 -1.33
CA GLN A 351 -4.56 -31.88 -2.27
C GLN A 351 -5.07 -30.44 -2.26
N LYS A 352 -5.14 -29.78 -1.10
CA LYS A 352 -5.52 -28.37 -1.02
C LYS A 352 -4.48 -27.48 -1.68
N VAL A 353 -3.19 -27.72 -1.43
CA VAL A 353 -2.11 -26.95 -2.06
C VAL A 353 -2.07 -27.15 -3.56
N SER A 354 -2.31 -28.36 -4.07
CA SER A 354 -2.35 -28.64 -5.52
C SER A 354 -3.54 -27.99 -6.24
N SER A 355 -4.59 -27.61 -5.50
CA SER A 355 -5.75 -26.85 -6.02
C SER A 355 -5.54 -25.34 -6.06
N ILE A 356 -4.48 -24.82 -5.42
CA ILE A 356 -4.13 -23.38 -5.45
C ILE A 356 -3.75 -23.00 -6.89
N SER A 357 -4.14 -21.80 -7.34
CA SER A 357 -3.79 -21.36 -8.69
C SER A 357 -2.27 -21.23 -8.86
N LYS A 358 -1.80 -21.41 -10.11
CA LYS A 358 -0.36 -21.36 -10.41
C LYS A 358 0.31 -20.08 -9.92
N LEU A 359 -0.33 -18.92 -10.14
CA LEU A 359 0.19 -17.61 -9.72
C LEU A 359 0.26 -17.48 -8.20
N GLU A 360 -0.79 -17.90 -7.49
CA GLU A 360 -0.83 -17.88 -6.02
C GLU A 360 0.25 -18.80 -5.42
N LEU A 361 0.44 -19.99 -5.99
CA LEU A 361 1.50 -20.91 -5.59
C LEU A 361 2.88 -20.31 -5.85
N SER A 362 3.11 -19.68 -7.01
CA SER A 362 4.37 -19.02 -7.32
C SER A 362 4.67 -17.86 -6.35
N ILE A 363 3.67 -17.05 -5.98
CA ILE A 363 3.81 -16.00 -4.95
C ILE A 363 4.23 -16.61 -3.61
N LEU A 364 3.57 -17.69 -3.17
CA LEU A 364 3.89 -18.36 -1.92
C LEU A 364 5.31 -18.94 -1.93
N GLU A 365 5.70 -19.64 -2.99
CA GLU A 365 7.01 -20.26 -3.11
C GLU A 365 8.16 -19.26 -3.18
N ASP A 366 7.98 -18.17 -3.91
CA ASP A 366 9.04 -17.19 -4.08
C ASP A 366 9.35 -16.45 -2.77
N PHE A 367 8.30 -16.12 -2.00
CA PHE A 367 8.47 -15.42 -0.72
C PHE A 367 8.75 -16.31 0.48
N TYR A 368 8.34 -17.58 0.46
CA TYR A 368 8.63 -18.54 1.53
C TYR A 368 10.14 -18.73 1.76
N LYS A 369 10.95 -18.60 0.70
CA LYS A 369 12.43 -18.67 0.79
C LYS A 369 13.02 -17.60 1.72
N TYR A 370 12.37 -16.45 1.84
CA TYR A 370 12.78 -15.35 2.71
C TYR A 370 12.14 -15.43 4.09
N TYR A 371 10.84 -15.76 4.14
CA TYR A 371 10.08 -15.87 5.39
C TYR A 371 9.36 -17.22 5.49
N PRO A 372 10.00 -18.24 6.07
CA PRO A 372 9.40 -19.56 6.24
C PRO A 372 8.37 -19.62 7.39
N ASN A 373 8.22 -18.52 8.15
CA ASN A 373 7.24 -18.43 9.23
C ASN A 373 5.95 -17.78 8.73
N LYS A 374 4.82 -18.22 9.30
CA LYS A 374 3.47 -17.80 8.90
C LYS A 374 3.28 -16.28 8.98
N ASP A 375 3.63 -15.67 10.11
CA ASP A 375 3.26 -14.28 10.39
C ASP A 375 4.05 -13.29 9.53
N SER A 376 5.36 -13.49 9.36
CA SER A 376 6.19 -12.69 8.47
C SER A 376 5.80 -12.87 7.00
N LEU A 377 5.52 -14.10 6.55
CA LEU A 377 5.08 -14.34 5.16
C LEU A 377 3.75 -13.62 4.89
N LYS A 378 2.80 -13.70 5.83
CA LYS A 378 1.51 -13.02 5.72
C LYS A 378 1.66 -11.50 5.68
N LYS A 379 2.55 -10.92 6.50
CA LYS A 379 2.88 -9.49 6.45
C LYS A 379 3.45 -9.09 5.09
N LEU A 380 4.43 -9.82 4.57
CA LEU A 380 5.03 -9.52 3.27
C LEU A 380 4.01 -9.60 2.14
N ILE A 381 3.19 -10.66 2.10
CA ILE A 381 2.13 -10.81 1.09
C ILE A 381 1.12 -9.66 1.21
N SER A 382 0.74 -9.26 2.42
CA SER A 382 -0.16 -8.12 2.63
C SER A 382 0.41 -6.76 2.20
N PHE A 383 1.73 -6.66 2.06
CA PHE A 383 2.40 -5.44 1.60
C PHE A 383 2.46 -5.32 0.07
N ILE A 384 2.27 -6.41 -0.69
CA ILE A 384 2.33 -6.41 -2.17
C ILE A 384 1.46 -5.31 -2.82
N PRO A 385 0.20 -5.07 -2.39
CA PRO A 385 -0.61 -4.00 -2.98
C PRO A 385 -0.02 -2.61 -2.70
N GLU A 386 0.53 -2.40 -1.49
CA GLU A 386 1.17 -1.13 -1.10
C GLU A 386 2.49 -0.93 -1.87
N PHE A 387 3.25 -2.00 -2.12
CA PHE A 387 4.47 -2.00 -2.90
C PHE A 387 4.28 -1.35 -4.29
N PHE A 388 3.20 -1.68 -4.99
CA PHE A 388 2.92 -1.08 -6.31
C PHE A 388 2.72 0.44 -6.26
N PHE A 389 2.16 0.97 -5.16
CA PHE A 389 2.07 2.42 -4.97
C PHE A 389 3.46 3.05 -4.81
N TYR A 390 4.34 2.45 -4.00
CA TYR A 390 5.71 2.94 -3.84
C TYR A 390 6.52 2.86 -5.13
N LYS A 391 6.42 1.74 -5.85
CA LYS A 391 7.08 1.58 -7.16
C LYS A 391 6.61 2.65 -8.15
N SER A 392 5.30 2.92 -8.20
CA SER A 392 4.73 3.98 -9.04
C SER A 392 5.25 5.36 -8.66
N ILE A 393 5.33 5.69 -7.36
CA ILE A 393 5.90 6.96 -6.89
C ILE A 393 7.33 7.12 -7.42
N TYR A 394 8.17 6.09 -7.23
CA TYR A 394 9.57 6.11 -7.64
C TYR A 394 9.73 6.33 -9.15
N GLU A 395 8.99 5.59 -9.97
CA GLU A 395 9.04 5.70 -11.43
C GLU A 395 8.55 7.07 -11.94
N ILE A 396 7.46 7.60 -11.37
CA ILE A 396 6.93 8.92 -11.73
C ILE A 396 7.91 10.02 -11.30
N GLU A 397 8.49 9.94 -10.10
CA GLU A 397 9.49 10.89 -9.61
C GLU A 397 10.75 10.90 -10.49
N LEU A 398 11.27 9.73 -10.86
CA LEU A 398 12.42 9.60 -11.76
C LEU A 398 12.14 10.25 -13.12
N LYS A 399 10.99 9.92 -13.73
CA LYS A 399 10.57 10.49 -15.02
C LYS A 399 10.44 12.01 -14.96
N ASN A 400 10.05 12.55 -13.81
CA ASN A 400 9.82 13.98 -13.58
C ASN A 400 10.94 14.66 -12.77
N SER A 401 12.16 14.12 -12.76
CA SER A 401 13.31 14.65 -12.01
C SER A 401 13.58 16.15 -12.22
N LYS A 402 13.43 16.67 -13.45
CA LYS A 402 13.53 18.11 -13.73
C LYS A 402 12.48 18.94 -13.01
N ILE A 403 11.27 18.41 -12.88
CA ILE A 403 10.14 19.08 -12.22
C ILE A 403 10.31 19.00 -10.70
N LEU A 404 10.89 17.93 -10.16
CA LEU A 404 11.32 17.86 -8.76
C LEU A 404 12.37 18.93 -8.40
N ASN A 405 13.29 19.22 -9.31
CA ASN A 405 14.22 20.34 -9.13
C ASN A 405 13.52 21.70 -9.13
N ASN A 406 12.48 21.87 -9.96
CA ASN A 406 11.67 23.09 -9.94
C ASN A 406 10.87 23.21 -8.64
N TYR A 407 10.32 22.11 -8.15
CA TYR A 407 9.63 22.00 -6.88
C TYR A 407 10.51 22.46 -5.70
N ASN A 408 11.75 21.99 -5.61
CA ASN A 408 12.68 22.42 -4.56
C ASN A 408 12.96 23.94 -4.60
N ASN A 409 12.76 24.58 -5.76
CA ASN A 409 12.96 26.01 -5.98
C ASN A 409 11.65 26.82 -6.03
N ILE A 410 10.50 26.21 -5.68
CA ILE A 410 9.19 26.84 -5.88
C ILE A 410 9.04 28.15 -5.11
N ASN A 411 9.57 28.22 -3.88
CA ASN A 411 9.58 29.45 -3.08
C ASN A 411 10.43 30.55 -3.73
N ASN A 412 11.56 30.18 -4.36
CA ASN A 412 12.39 31.13 -5.09
C ASN A 412 11.66 31.67 -6.33
N TYR A 413 10.95 30.80 -7.06
CA TYR A 413 10.12 31.25 -8.19
C TYR A 413 8.97 32.14 -7.75
N LEU A 414 8.28 31.80 -6.66
CA LEU A 414 7.22 32.64 -6.09
C LEU A 414 7.75 34.02 -5.66
N ASN A 415 8.91 34.08 -5.01
CA ASN A 415 9.55 35.33 -4.63
C ASN A 415 10.02 36.14 -5.85
N SER A 416 10.60 35.48 -6.85
CA SER A 416 11.02 36.14 -8.09
C SER A 416 9.84 36.69 -8.87
N LEU A 417 8.72 35.97 -8.87
CA LEU A 417 7.47 36.36 -9.50
C LEU A 417 6.85 37.58 -8.80
N ASP A 418 6.74 37.54 -7.47
CA ASP A 418 6.23 38.65 -6.66
C ASP A 418 7.07 39.93 -6.86
N TYR A 419 8.40 39.80 -6.75
CA TYR A 419 9.33 40.89 -7.01
C TYR A 419 9.25 41.40 -8.45
N GLY A 420 9.16 40.48 -9.42
CA GLY A 420 9.04 40.79 -10.84
C GLY A 420 7.79 41.62 -11.13
N ILE A 421 6.64 41.23 -10.58
CA ILE A 421 5.36 41.93 -10.74
C ILE A 421 5.43 43.33 -10.10
N LYS A 422 5.96 43.45 -8.87
CA LYS A 422 6.16 44.76 -8.21
C LYS A 422 7.10 45.67 -8.99
N SER A 423 8.21 45.12 -9.48
CA SER A 423 9.18 45.86 -10.30
C SER A 423 8.59 46.28 -11.64
N PHE A 424 7.81 45.40 -12.29
CA PHE A 424 7.08 45.71 -13.50
C PHE A 424 6.10 46.86 -13.27
N LYS A 425 5.32 46.82 -12.18
CA LYS A 425 4.41 47.91 -11.80
C LYS A 425 5.12 49.25 -11.69
N THR A 426 6.18 49.29 -10.90
CA THR A 426 6.95 50.53 -10.66
C THR A 426 7.57 51.05 -11.95
N LEU A 427 8.19 50.17 -12.74
CA LEU A 427 8.80 50.56 -14.01
C LEU A 427 7.76 51.00 -15.03
N LEU A 428 6.59 50.35 -15.08
CA LEU A 428 5.48 50.70 -15.97
C LEU A 428 4.96 52.10 -15.64
N MET A 429 4.74 52.39 -14.35
CA MET A 429 4.33 53.72 -13.89
C MET A 429 5.39 54.79 -14.21
N ASN A 430 6.68 54.50 -14.01
CA ASN A 430 7.76 55.41 -14.39
C ASN A 430 7.81 55.64 -15.90
N THR A 431 7.64 54.60 -16.70
CA THR A 431 7.64 54.67 -18.17
C THR A 431 6.49 55.53 -18.67
N PHE A 432 5.30 55.35 -18.12
CA PHE A 432 4.17 56.21 -18.45
C PHE A 432 4.34 57.65 -17.95
N SER A 433 5.03 57.88 -16.82
CA SER A 433 5.33 59.25 -16.37
C SER A 433 6.18 60.04 -17.37
N LEU A 434 6.99 59.36 -18.18
CA LEU A 434 7.75 59.96 -19.29
C LEU A 434 6.88 60.34 -20.50
N LEU A 435 5.68 59.72 -20.62
CA LEU A 435 4.67 60.07 -21.62
C LEU A 435 3.79 61.25 -21.18
N ALA A 436 3.71 61.53 -19.87
CA ALA A 436 2.85 62.59 -19.36
C ALA A 436 3.38 64.00 -19.70
N PRO A 437 2.52 64.92 -20.15
CA PRO A 437 2.91 66.31 -20.34
C PRO A 437 3.21 67.01 -19.01
N LYS A 438 4.46 67.46 -18.82
CA LYS A 438 4.85 68.36 -17.72
C LYS A 438 3.88 69.54 -17.48
N PRO A 439 3.39 70.27 -18.51
CA PRO A 439 2.46 71.39 -18.28
C PRO A 439 1.02 70.97 -17.92
N LEU A 440 0.62 69.72 -18.20
CA LEU A 440 -0.72 69.21 -17.85
C LEU A 440 -0.81 68.93 -16.35
N TYR A 441 0.27 68.41 -15.75
CA TYR A 441 0.35 68.13 -14.32
C TYR A 441 0.36 69.40 -13.45
N SER A 442 1.04 70.47 -13.88
CA SER A 442 1.04 71.75 -13.16
C SER A 442 -0.32 72.45 -13.20
N ASN A 443 -1.05 72.38 -14.33
CA ASN A 443 -2.40 72.96 -14.46
C ASN A 443 -3.48 72.16 -13.70
N ILE A 444 -3.33 70.84 -13.57
CA ILE A 444 -4.25 70.01 -12.77
C ILE A 444 -4.07 70.29 -11.27
N ILE A 445 -2.84 70.51 -10.80
CA ILE A 445 -2.53 70.83 -9.39
C ILE A 445 -2.98 72.25 -9.03
N SER A 446 -2.80 73.24 -9.93
CA SER A 446 -3.24 74.61 -9.68
C SER A 446 -4.76 74.77 -9.60
N ASN A 447 -5.53 73.87 -10.23
CA ASN A 447 -6.99 73.90 -10.25
C ASN A 447 -7.70 73.12 -9.12
N LYS A 448 -6.99 72.68 -8.06
CA LYS A 448 -7.58 71.92 -6.92
C LYS A 448 -8.47 70.73 -7.35
N ILE A 449 -8.18 70.08 -8.48
CA ILE A 449 -8.92 68.88 -8.88
C ILE A 449 -8.43 67.74 -7.99
N THR A 450 -9.29 67.29 -7.07
CA THR A 450 -8.98 66.21 -6.11
C THR A 450 -8.62 64.92 -6.83
N ARG A 451 -7.53 64.29 -6.37
CA ARG A 451 -6.77 63.17 -6.95
C ARG A 451 -7.52 61.88 -7.36
N ASN A 452 -8.85 61.80 -7.26
CA ASN A 452 -9.58 60.52 -7.28
C ASN A 452 -10.81 60.43 -8.20
N LEU A 453 -11.00 61.31 -9.19
CA LEU A 453 -12.11 61.13 -10.14
C LEU A 453 -11.63 61.10 -11.59
N PRO A 454 -12.14 60.16 -12.42
CA PRO A 454 -12.01 60.27 -13.86
C PRO A 454 -12.58 61.62 -14.28
N ILE A 455 -11.88 62.33 -15.15
CA ILE A 455 -12.28 63.64 -15.64
C ILE A 455 -13.63 63.45 -16.36
N LYS A 456 -14.73 63.82 -15.70
CA LYS A 456 -16.05 63.91 -16.31
C LYS A 456 -16.13 65.26 -17.01
N ILE A 457 -16.37 65.25 -18.30
CA ILE A 457 -16.67 66.48 -19.06
C ILE A 457 -18.13 66.34 -19.56
N SER A 458 -18.90 67.43 -19.65
CA SER A 458 -20.25 67.37 -20.23
C SER A 458 -20.64 68.60 -21.10
N LYS A 459 -20.72 68.53 -22.44
CA LYS A 459 -21.83 68.84 -23.41
C LYS A 459 -21.37 69.06 -24.89
N ILE A 460 -22.31 69.05 -25.85
CA ILE A 460 -22.26 68.63 -27.29
C ILE A 460 -21.77 69.66 -28.38
N HIS A 461 -21.28 69.11 -29.54
CA HIS A 461 -21.05 69.62 -30.96
C HIS A 461 -19.62 70.04 -31.43
N PRO A 462 -19.23 69.96 -32.74
CA PRO A 462 -19.41 68.96 -33.80
C PRO A 462 -18.11 68.17 -34.17
N ILE A 463 -18.29 67.07 -34.88
CA ILE A 463 -17.37 65.94 -35.21
C ILE A 463 -16.04 66.30 -35.92
N ASN A 464 -15.88 67.51 -36.47
CA ASN A 464 -14.71 67.86 -37.30
C ASN A 464 -13.40 68.07 -36.52
N ASN A 465 -13.44 68.24 -35.19
CA ASN A 465 -12.24 68.41 -34.36
C ASN A 465 -11.73 67.12 -33.72
N ILE A 466 -12.43 65.99 -33.87
CA ILE A 466 -12.03 64.68 -33.30
C ILE A 466 -10.65 64.25 -33.82
N LYS A 467 -10.37 64.46 -35.12
CA LYS A 467 -9.03 64.23 -35.71
C LYS A 467 -7.94 65.05 -35.01
N LYS A 468 -8.24 66.29 -34.61
CA LYS A 468 -7.27 67.14 -33.88
C LYS A 468 -7.04 66.59 -32.49
N ILE A 469 -8.09 66.26 -31.73
CA ILE A 469 -8.02 65.67 -30.37
C ILE A 469 -7.21 64.38 -30.36
N ILE A 470 -7.55 63.44 -31.25
CA ILE A 470 -6.91 62.13 -31.36
C ILE A 470 -5.41 62.26 -31.72
N ASN A 471 -5.00 63.37 -32.36
CA ASN A 471 -3.61 63.61 -32.74
C ASN A 471 -2.75 64.28 -31.66
N ILE A 472 -3.35 64.78 -30.57
CA ILE A 472 -2.63 65.57 -29.55
C ILE A 472 -2.20 64.71 -28.36
N ILE A 473 -2.95 63.65 -28.02
CA ILE A 473 -2.75 62.90 -26.77
C ILE A 473 -2.61 61.39 -27.06
N HIS A 474 -1.51 60.81 -26.61
CA HIS A 474 -1.35 59.36 -26.45
C HIS A 474 -1.79 58.95 -25.02
N PRO A 475 -2.40 57.76 -24.78
CA PRO A 475 -2.48 56.65 -25.72
C PRO A 475 -3.78 55.79 -25.77
N ILE A 476 -4.72 55.89 -24.82
CA ILE A 476 -5.93 55.04 -24.74
C ILE A 476 -7.18 55.91 -24.59
N TYR A 477 -8.18 55.62 -25.42
CA TYR A 477 -9.48 56.28 -25.43
C TYR A 477 -10.55 55.27 -25.03
N ILE A 478 -11.43 55.64 -24.11
CA ILE A 478 -12.55 54.80 -23.68
C ILE A 478 -13.84 55.55 -24.03
N LEU A 479 -14.67 54.99 -24.91
CA LEU A 479 -15.88 55.62 -25.43
C LEU A 479 -17.09 54.71 -25.28
N LYS A 480 -18.29 55.28 -25.07
CA LYS A 480 -19.56 54.55 -25.20
C LYS A 480 -19.75 54.06 -26.64
N GLU A 481 -20.48 52.96 -26.82
CA GLU A 481 -20.68 52.35 -28.14
C GLU A 481 -21.41 53.26 -29.15
N GLU A 482 -22.43 53.99 -28.72
CA GLU A 482 -23.23 54.90 -29.56
C GLU A 482 -22.39 55.93 -30.38
N PRO A 483 -21.47 56.71 -29.77
CA PRO A 483 -20.58 57.61 -30.51
C PRO A 483 -19.74 56.93 -31.60
N VAL A 484 -19.31 55.69 -31.36
CA VAL A 484 -18.45 54.93 -32.28
C VAL A 484 -19.25 54.38 -33.44
N ILE A 485 -20.48 53.88 -33.21
CA ILE A 485 -21.40 53.43 -34.26
C ILE A 485 -21.71 54.58 -35.22
N ASN A 486 -22.07 55.75 -34.68
CA ASN A 486 -22.50 56.91 -35.47
C ASN A 486 -21.40 57.50 -36.35
N ASN A 487 -20.12 57.23 -36.07
CA ASN A 487 -18.95 57.77 -36.78
C ASN A 487 -17.89 56.71 -37.10
N LYS A 488 -18.33 55.49 -37.38
CA LYS A 488 -17.48 54.30 -37.55
C LYS A 488 -16.25 54.55 -38.43
N LYS A 489 -16.43 55.21 -39.59
CA LYS A 489 -15.34 55.47 -40.55
C LYS A 489 -14.21 56.35 -39.96
N ASN A 490 -14.53 57.33 -39.12
CA ASN A 490 -13.53 58.24 -38.54
C ASN A 490 -12.75 57.59 -37.39
N TYR A 491 -13.40 56.78 -36.57
CA TYR A 491 -12.73 56.10 -35.46
C TYR A 491 -11.88 54.94 -35.96
N PHE A 492 -12.39 54.12 -36.88
CA PHE A 492 -11.67 52.95 -37.40
C PHE A 492 -10.42 53.28 -38.23
N THR A 493 -10.28 54.51 -38.73
CA THR A 493 -9.07 54.95 -39.44
C THR A 493 -8.04 55.65 -38.55
N ASN A 494 -8.40 56.07 -37.34
CA ASN A 494 -7.55 56.91 -36.49
C ASN A 494 -6.95 56.14 -35.29
N PHE A 495 -7.38 54.90 -35.09
CA PHE A 495 -6.94 54.02 -34.01
C PHE A 495 -6.32 52.77 -34.60
N ASP A 496 -5.20 52.35 -34.00
CA ASP A 496 -4.45 51.17 -34.43
C ASP A 496 -4.99 49.89 -33.80
N LEU A 497 -5.61 50.00 -32.63
CA LEU A 497 -6.26 48.90 -31.92
C LEU A 497 -7.64 49.34 -31.43
N ILE A 498 -8.67 48.54 -31.73
CA ILE A 498 -10.06 48.79 -31.33
C ILE A 498 -10.57 47.55 -30.61
N LEU A 499 -10.88 47.69 -29.32
CA LEU A 499 -11.40 46.63 -28.46
C LEU A 499 -12.81 46.99 -28.01
N LYS A 500 -13.71 46.01 -27.90
CA LYS A 500 -14.96 46.18 -27.13
C LYS A 500 -14.71 45.80 -25.67
N ASP A 501 -15.44 46.39 -24.73
CA ASP A 501 -15.45 45.97 -23.31
C ASP A 501 -15.85 44.49 -23.21
N SER A 502 -16.84 44.04 -23.98
CA SER A 502 -17.13 42.61 -24.11
C SER A 502 -15.96 41.75 -24.62
N ASN A 503 -15.06 42.29 -25.46
CA ASN A 503 -13.86 41.54 -25.90
C ASN A 503 -12.78 41.51 -24.82
N ILE A 504 -12.82 42.45 -23.87
CA ILE A 504 -12.01 42.42 -22.65
C ILE A 504 -12.68 41.47 -21.63
N LYS A 505 -14.00 41.26 -21.73
CA LYS A 505 -14.78 40.23 -21.02
C LYS A 505 -14.79 38.88 -21.75
N SER A 506 -13.77 38.07 -21.52
CA SER A 506 -13.95 36.61 -21.66
C SER A 506 -13.09 35.84 -20.67
N PHE A 507 -13.00 36.26 -19.41
CA PHE A 507 -12.14 35.58 -18.43
C PHE A 507 -12.71 35.56 -17.01
N ILE A 508 -14.04 35.59 -16.86
CA ILE A 508 -14.60 34.90 -15.71
C ILE A 508 -14.36 33.42 -16.02
N PRO A 509 -13.57 32.68 -15.22
CA PRO A 509 -13.69 31.23 -15.27
C PRO A 509 -15.17 30.97 -15.08
N LYS A 510 -15.84 30.33 -16.05
CA LYS A 510 -17.04 29.58 -15.69
C LYS A 510 -16.62 28.84 -14.44
N ASP A 511 -17.24 29.14 -13.31
CA ASP A 511 -16.96 28.46 -12.06
C ASP A 511 -16.85 27.00 -12.45
N ALA A 512 -15.62 26.48 -12.45
CA ALA A 512 -15.46 25.06 -12.47
C ALA A 512 -16.17 24.72 -11.17
N ASN A 513 -17.39 24.17 -11.30
CA ASN A 513 -18.14 23.54 -10.24
C ASN A 513 -17.23 22.43 -9.71
N ASN A 514 -16.22 22.85 -8.97
CA ASN A 514 -15.39 22.07 -8.12
C ASN A 514 -16.27 21.89 -6.90
N ASN A 515 -17.30 21.05 -7.07
CA ASN A 515 -17.81 20.23 -5.99
C ASN A 515 -16.66 19.31 -5.57
N LEU A 516 -15.65 19.91 -4.94
CA LEU A 516 -14.54 19.24 -4.32
C LEU A 516 -15.03 18.91 -2.92
N ASN A 517 -15.39 17.65 -2.74
CA ASN A 517 -15.62 17.08 -1.42
C ASN A 517 -14.41 17.40 -0.51
N ILE A 518 -14.60 18.39 0.37
CA ILE A 518 -13.63 18.84 1.39
C ILE A 518 -13.29 17.70 2.37
N SER A 519 -14.04 16.60 2.36
CA SER A 519 -14.05 15.59 3.41
C SER A 519 -12.85 14.64 3.49
N ASN A 520 -11.96 14.56 2.49
CA ASN A 520 -10.95 13.48 2.42
C ASN A 520 -9.47 13.93 2.34
N ASN A 521 -9.11 15.17 2.71
CA ASN A 521 -7.69 15.53 2.80
C ASN A 521 -7.10 15.13 4.17
N LYS A 522 -6.35 14.02 4.21
CA LYS A 522 -5.72 13.48 5.42
C LYS A 522 -4.80 14.50 6.11
N ILE A 523 -4.02 15.25 5.33
CA ILE A 523 -3.09 16.27 5.83
C ILE A 523 -3.87 17.37 6.57
N LEU A 524 -4.93 17.88 5.95
CA LEU A 524 -5.81 18.90 6.55
C LEU A 524 -6.37 18.42 7.90
N ASN A 525 -6.88 17.20 7.96
CA ASN A 525 -7.43 16.62 9.19
C ASN A 525 -6.38 16.49 10.31
N GLU A 526 -5.13 16.14 9.97
CA GLU A 526 -4.04 16.06 10.95
C GLU A 526 -3.60 17.43 11.45
N ILE A 527 -3.55 18.44 10.58
CA ILE A 527 -3.24 19.82 10.98
C ILE A 527 -4.36 20.37 11.89
N ILE A 528 -5.63 20.14 11.56
CA ILE A 528 -6.75 20.57 12.43
C ILE A 528 -6.65 19.92 13.81
N LYS A 529 -6.31 18.62 13.88
CA LYS A 529 -6.08 17.92 15.16
C LYS A 529 -4.94 18.53 15.96
N LEU A 530 -3.84 18.91 15.30
CA LEU A 530 -2.71 19.61 15.93
C LEU A 530 -3.14 20.96 16.51
N LEU A 531 -3.99 21.71 15.79
CA LEU A 531 -4.41 23.05 16.17
C LEU A 531 -5.47 23.07 17.27
N LYS A 532 -6.30 22.03 17.39
CA LYS A 532 -7.44 21.94 18.32
C LYS A 532 -7.13 22.25 19.80
N PRO A 533 -5.97 21.85 20.37
CA PRO A 533 -5.61 22.17 21.75
C PRO A 533 -5.27 23.64 21.97
N PHE A 534 -4.95 24.40 20.92
CA PHE A 534 -4.61 25.81 21.01
C PHE A 534 -5.86 26.67 20.93
N ASN A 535 -5.96 27.70 21.78
CA ASN A 535 -7.11 28.61 21.81
C ASN A 535 -7.02 29.68 20.69
N TYR A 536 -6.86 29.24 19.45
CA TYR A 536 -6.81 30.10 18.25
C TYR A 536 -8.16 30.12 17.54
N LEU A 537 -8.44 31.23 16.86
CA LEU A 537 -9.52 31.33 15.87
C LEU A 537 -9.02 30.74 14.55
N ILE A 538 -9.67 29.67 14.08
CA ILE A 538 -9.26 28.91 12.89
C ILE A 538 -10.35 29.05 11.82
N THR A 539 -9.97 29.60 10.66
CA THR A 539 -10.82 29.69 9.47
C THR A 539 -10.25 28.78 8.38
N ILE A 540 -11.09 27.91 7.82
CA ILE A 540 -10.67 26.92 6.81
C ILE A 540 -11.41 27.22 5.51
N ASN A 541 -10.65 27.36 4.42
CA ASN A 541 -11.19 27.53 3.08
C ASN A 541 -10.41 26.64 2.10
N ASN A 542 -11.00 25.51 1.70
CA ASN A 542 -10.40 24.51 0.83
C ASN A 542 -9.00 24.07 1.30
N ASN A 543 -7.95 24.50 0.61
CA ASN A 543 -6.56 24.16 0.91
C ASN A 543 -5.86 25.20 1.80
N LEU A 544 -6.60 26.15 2.35
CA LEU A 544 -6.07 27.24 3.16
C LEU A 544 -6.64 27.17 4.58
N ILE A 545 -5.75 27.29 5.56
CA ILE A 545 -6.08 27.40 6.98
C ILE A 545 -5.52 28.73 7.47
N GLU A 546 -6.37 29.63 7.92
CA GLU A 546 -5.99 30.88 8.56
C GLU A 546 -6.16 30.73 10.08
N ILE A 547 -5.13 31.17 10.81
CA ILE A 547 -5.02 31.03 12.26
C ILE A 547 -4.77 32.40 12.86
N LYS A 548 -5.63 32.82 13.79
CA LYS A 548 -5.55 34.10 14.50
C LYS A 548 -5.58 33.91 16.01
N GLN A 549 -4.91 34.80 16.74
CA GLN A 549 -4.97 34.83 18.19
C GLN A 549 -6.25 35.55 18.64
N ASN A 550 -7.02 34.96 19.57
CA ASN A 550 -8.29 35.53 20.05
C ASN A 550 -8.16 36.95 20.65
N SER A 551 -6.97 37.33 21.12
CA SER A 551 -6.69 38.62 21.74
C SER A 551 -6.13 39.69 20.79
N ASN A 552 -5.73 39.32 19.56
CA ASN A 552 -5.04 40.26 18.66
C ASN A 552 -5.30 39.91 17.18
N GLU A 553 -6.33 40.52 16.60
CA GLU A 553 -6.76 40.28 15.20
C GLU A 553 -5.72 40.69 14.14
N SER A 554 -4.68 41.43 14.54
CA SER A 554 -3.67 42.00 13.63
C SER A 554 -2.60 40.99 13.17
N LYS A 555 -2.41 39.87 13.90
CA LYS A 555 -1.45 38.82 13.52
C LYS A 555 -2.17 37.54 13.12
N SER A 556 -1.95 37.11 11.88
CA SER A 556 -2.45 35.85 11.34
C SER A 556 -1.33 34.99 10.79
N ILE A 557 -1.44 33.68 10.94
CA ILE A 557 -0.68 32.70 10.16
C ILE A 557 -1.59 32.09 9.13
N ILE A 558 -1.06 31.89 7.93
CA ILE A 558 -1.76 31.18 6.86
C ILE A 558 -0.99 29.92 6.55
N ILE A 559 -1.66 28.77 6.63
CA ILE A 559 -1.15 27.49 6.15
C ILE A 559 -1.81 27.20 4.81
N TYR A 560 -0.99 27.04 3.77
CA TYR A 560 -1.42 26.66 2.43
C TYR A 560 -0.98 25.24 2.14
N ILE A 561 -1.94 24.36 1.84
CA ILE A 561 -1.71 22.98 1.42
C ILE A 561 -1.78 22.94 -0.11
N ASN A 562 -0.90 22.18 -0.77
CA ASN A 562 -1.00 22.05 -2.23
C ASN A 562 -2.31 21.32 -2.63
N PRO A 563 -2.96 21.74 -3.72
CA PRO A 563 -4.18 21.07 -4.20
C PRO A 563 -3.89 19.66 -4.67
N ILE A 564 -4.86 18.76 -4.49
CA ILE A 564 -4.78 17.36 -4.92
C ILE A 564 -5.07 17.23 -6.42
N ASN A 565 -6.03 18.02 -6.94
CA ASN A 565 -6.62 17.79 -8.27
C ASN A 565 -6.07 18.71 -9.38
N SER A 566 -5.96 20.00 -9.13
CA SER A 566 -5.46 20.96 -10.13
C SER A 566 -5.00 22.25 -9.48
N PHE A 567 -4.08 22.95 -10.14
CA PHE A 567 -3.60 24.28 -9.75
C PHE A 567 -3.69 25.23 -10.94
N THR A 568 -4.60 26.18 -10.83
CA THR A 568 -4.93 27.16 -11.88
C THR A 568 -4.12 28.44 -11.72
N LYS A 569 -4.16 29.29 -12.75
CA LYS A 569 -3.59 30.65 -12.66
C LYS A 569 -4.27 31.50 -11.57
N ASN A 570 -5.57 31.30 -11.34
CA ASN A 570 -6.28 31.95 -10.24
C ASN A 570 -5.76 31.51 -8.88
N ASP A 571 -5.47 30.22 -8.70
CA ASP A 571 -4.85 29.72 -7.47
C ASP A 571 -3.48 30.37 -7.24
N LEU A 572 -2.69 30.55 -8.31
CA LEU A 572 -1.42 31.29 -8.25
C LEU A 572 -1.63 32.76 -7.86
N ILE A 573 -2.60 33.46 -8.45
CA ILE A 573 -2.88 34.87 -8.12
C ILE A 573 -3.38 35.02 -6.68
N ASN A 574 -4.24 34.11 -6.22
CA ASN A 574 -4.70 34.06 -4.83
C ASN A 574 -3.51 33.87 -3.88
N LEU A 575 -2.65 32.90 -4.17
CA LEU A 575 -1.45 32.61 -3.38
C LEU A 575 -0.49 33.81 -3.32
N LEU A 576 -0.24 34.48 -4.45
CA LEU A 576 0.58 35.71 -4.49
C LEU A 576 -0.07 36.87 -3.73
N THR A 577 -1.39 37.03 -3.86
CA THR A 577 -2.14 38.05 -3.13
C THR A 577 -2.00 37.83 -1.63
N LEU A 578 -2.18 36.60 -1.16
CA LEU A 578 -2.06 36.24 0.25
C LEU A 578 -0.65 36.54 0.75
N ARG A 579 0.39 36.13 0.00
CA ARG A 579 1.79 36.43 0.34
C ARG A 579 2.07 37.92 0.42
N SER A 580 1.41 38.73 -0.41
CA SER A 580 1.56 40.19 -0.38
C SER A 580 0.88 40.84 0.83
N ALA A 581 -0.17 40.20 1.37
CA ALA A 581 -0.97 40.71 2.49
C ALA A 581 -0.49 40.20 3.85
N CYS A 582 0.11 39.02 3.90
CA CYS A 582 0.55 38.36 5.13
C CYS A 582 2.01 37.91 5.00
N SER A 583 2.86 38.30 5.97
CA SER A 583 4.26 37.88 6.01
C SER A 583 4.46 36.41 6.42
N ASN A 584 3.47 35.80 7.08
CA ASN A 584 3.61 34.51 7.76
C ASN A 584 2.77 33.43 7.06
N ILE A 585 3.18 33.05 5.84
CA ILE A 585 2.57 31.94 5.09
C ILE A 585 3.47 30.70 5.13
N ILE A 586 2.89 29.57 5.54
CA ILE A 586 3.53 28.26 5.56
C ILE A 586 2.97 27.43 4.40
N PHE A 587 3.86 26.85 3.60
CA PHE A 587 3.49 25.94 2.53
C PHE A 587 3.69 24.50 3.00
N ILE A 588 2.64 23.71 2.97
CA ILE A 588 2.67 22.27 3.24
C ILE A 588 2.44 21.54 1.93
N TRP A 589 3.41 20.71 1.56
CA TRP A 589 3.34 19.92 0.35
C TRP A 589 3.07 18.46 0.69
N SER A 590 2.20 17.78 -0.08
CA SER A 590 1.92 16.36 0.07
C SER A 590 3.18 15.52 0.03
N ARG A 591 4.16 15.89 -0.82
CA ARG A 591 5.45 15.22 -0.92
C ARG A 591 6.30 15.40 0.34
N ASP A 592 6.48 16.63 0.82
CA ASP A 592 7.27 16.89 2.04
C ASP A 592 6.63 16.22 3.26
N TRP A 593 5.30 16.28 3.36
CA TRP A 593 4.54 15.58 4.39
C TRP A 593 4.75 14.06 4.34
N TRP A 594 4.76 13.49 3.13
CA TRP A 594 5.01 12.07 2.91
C TRP A 594 6.46 11.68 3.23
N ILE A 595 7.45 12.50 2.89
CA ILE A 595 8.87 12.25 3.18
C ILE A 595 9.15 12.33 4.67
N ASN A 596 8.77 13.44 5.31
CA ASN A 596 8.97 13.65 6.74
C ASN A 596 7.88 14.55 7.33
N LYS A 597 6.79 13.91 7.76
CA LYS A 597 5.68 14.56 8.45
C LYS A 597 6.12 15.34 9.70
N ASN A 598 7.09 14.83 10.46
CA ASN A 598 7.50 15.47 11.71
C ASN A 598 8.15 16.83 11.47
N ASP A 599 8.96 16.97 10.41
CA ASP A 599 9.57 18.25 10.05
C ASP A 599 8.49 19.29 9.67
N GLU A 600 7.47 18.88 8.93
CA GLU A 600 6.35 19.76 8.57
C GLU A 600 5.50 20.14 9.79
N LEU A 601 5.30 19.23 10.75
CA LEU A 601 4.63 19.55 12.03
C LEU A 601 5.45 20.54 12.87
N ILE A 602 6.77 20.34 12.99
CA ILE A 602 7.67 21.25 13.71
C ILE A 602 7.65 22.65 13.07
N LYS A 603 7.66 22.72 11.74
CA LYS A 603 7.53 23.96 10.99
C LYS A 603 6.22 24.71 11.30
N ILE A 604 5.10 24.00 11.40
CA ILE A 604 3.82 24.58 11.82
C ILE A 604 3.89 25.07 13.27
N GLN A 605 4.40 24.25 14.20
CA GLN A 605 4.53 24.60 15.61
C GLN A 605 5.42 25.84 15.83
N ASN A 606 6.57 25.90 15.17
CA ASN A 606 7.49 27.04 15.24
C ASN A 606 6.83 28.32 14.74
N ALA A 607 6.03 28.24 13.69
CA ALA A 607 5.28 29.39 13.24
C ALA A 607 4.23 29.81 14.27
N LEU A 608 3.46 28.87 14.84
CA LEU A 608 2.48 29.17 15.89
C LEU A 608 3.09 29.85 17.12
N LEU A 609 4.33 29.53 17.48
CA LEU A 609 5.06 30.24 18.56
C LEU A 609 5.30 31.73 18.26
N THR A 610 5.27 32.15 16.99
CA THR A 610 5.37 33.58 16.62
C THR A 610 4.05 34.34 16.78
N LEU A 611 2.93 33.62 16.92
CA LEU A 611 1.62 34.20 17.25
C LEU A 611 1.38 34.32 18.76
N ALA A 612 1.97 33.43 19.55
CA ALA A 612 1.96 33.51 21.01
C ALA A 612 2.73 34.75 21.49
#